data_AF-A0A6J7PAA2-F1
#
_entry.id   AF-A0A6J7PAA2-F1
#
_cell.length_a   1.000
_cell.length_b   1.000
_cell.length_c   1.000
_cell.angle_alpha   90.00
_cell.angle_beta   90.00
_cell.angle_gamma   90.00
#
_symmetry.space_group_name_H-M   'P 1'
#
loop_
_entity.id
_entity.type
_entity.pdbx_description
1 polymer ?
#
loop_
_entity_poly.entity_id
_entity_poly.type
_entity_poly.pdbx_seq_one_letter_code
_entity_poly.pdbx_strand_id
1 'polypeptide(L)'
;MKRPATAFVLAVVSLILCPILVFIEFTALFGAGMIAYEPANPVWIKALAFVFVGLVGLLALALPVVVIRLGRRARAASRSTGTDGSGLATAAVVIGVIVTVGVLAVQVLTAVSMAFG
;
A
#
# COMPACT_ATOMS: atom_id res chain seq x y z
N MET A 1 21.23 4.59 14.77
CA MET A 1 20.07 5.17 15.49
C MET A 1 18.95 5.45 14.50
N LYS A 2 17.80 4.77 14.59
CA LYS A 2 16.64 5.10 13.71
C LYS A 2 15.89 6.27 14.34
N ARG A 3 15.95 7.43 13.69
CA ARG A 3 15.33 8.66 14.21
C ARG A 3 13.80 8.55 14.08
N PRO A 4 13.03 8.82 15.15
CA PRO A 4 11.56 8.76 15.11
C PRO A 4 10.95 9.69 14.05
N ALA A 5 11.62 10.78 13.73
CA ALA A 5 11.28 11.66 12.61
C ALA A 5 11.27 10.94 11.25
N THR A 6 12.21 10.03 10.99
CA THR A 6 12.25 9.27 9.72
C THR A 6 11.04 8.35 9.58
N ALA A 7 10.61 7.70 10.67
CA ALA A 7 9.41 6.87 10.65
C ALA A 7 8.14 7.69 10.38
N PHE A 8 8.06 8.90 10.96
CA PHE A 8 6.97 9.83 10.72
C PHE A 8 6.95 10.35 9.27
N VAL A 9 8.09 10.77 8.72
CA VAL A 9 8.20 11.18 7.31
C VAL A 9 7.76 10.05 6.37
N LEU A 10 8.19 8.82 6.62
CA LEU A 10 7.77 7.66 5.84
C LEU A 10 6.26 7.41 5.95
N ALA A 11 5.65 7.67 7.10
CA ALA A 11 4.21 7.55 7.26
C ALA A 11 3.45 8.60 6.44
N VAL A 12 3.92 9.84 6.42
CA VAL A 12 3.35 10.91 5.58
C VAL A 12 3.54 10.60 4.10
N VAL A 13 4.71 10.12 3.70
CA VAL A 13 4.97 9.68 2.33
C VAL A 13 4.03 8.54 1.94
N SER A 14 3.83 7.55 2.82
CA SER A 14 2.89 6.45 2.58
C SER A 14 1.44 6.94 2.46
N LEU A 15 1.04 7.94 3.25
CA LEU A 15 -0.30 8.53 3.20
C LEU A 15 -0.59 9.18 1.84
N ILE A 16 0.43 9.72 1.17
CA ILE A 16 0.29 10.35 -0.15
C ILE A 16 0.48 9.34 -1.28
N LEU A 17 1.48 8.46 -1.19
CA LEU A 17 1.77 7.49 -2.24
C LEU A 17 0.73 6.38 -2.35
N CYS A 18 0.10 5.94 -1.26
CA CYS A 18 -0.90 4.87 -1.32
C CYS A 18 -2.13 5.26 -2.16
N PRO A 19 -2.76 6.44 -1.98
CA PRO A 19 -3.81 6.90 -2.87
C PRO A 19 -3.40 6.95 -4.35
N ILE A 20 -2.17 7.39 -4.65
CA ILE A 20 -1.65 7.44 -6.02
C ILE A 20 -1.51 6.03 -6.59
N LEU A 21 -0.95 5.10 -5.83
CA LEU A 21 -0.79 3.71 -6.26
C LEU A 21 -2.13 3.01 -6.46
N VAL A 22 -3.10 3.25 -5.57
CA VAL A 22 -4.48 2.76 -5.72
C VAL A 22 -5.14 3.32 -6.98
N PHE A 23 -4.93 4.60 -7.28
CA PHE A 23 -5.44 5.21 -8.51
C PHE A 23 -4.81 4.60 -9.78
N ILE A 24 -3.49 4.36 -9.76
CA ILE A 24 -2.77 3.66 -10.83
C ILE A 24 -3.29 2.24 -10.99
N GLU A 25 -3.49 1.51 -9.89
CA GLU A 25 -4.05 0.16 -9.89
C GLU A 25 -5.44 0.13 -10.52
N PHE A 26 -6.31 1.06 -10.15
CA PHE A 26 -7.66 1.16 -10.71
C PHE A 26 -7.63 1.43 -12.22
N THR A 27 -6.74 2.31 -12.67
CA THR A 27 -6.53 2.57 -14.11
C THR A 27 -5.99 1.34 -14.84
N ALA A 28 -5.01 0.66 -14.23
CA ALA A 28 -4.42 -0.56 -14.77
C ALA A 28 -5.46 -1.69 -14.85
N LEU A 29 -6.38 -1.77 -13.89
CA LEU A 29 -7.48 -2.73 -13.88
C LEU A 29 -8.41 -2.54 -15.07
N PHE A 30 -8.87 -1.31 -15.35
CA PHE A 30 -9.69 -1.07 -16.54
C PHE A 30 -8.94 -1.42 -17.82
N GLY A 31 -7.65 -1.06 -17.91
CA GLY A 31 -6.81 -1.44 -19.05
C GLY A 31 -6.69 -2.96 -19.20
N ALA A 32 -6.48 -3.68 -18.11
CA ALA A 32 -6.44 -5.14 -18.10
C ALA A 32 -7.78 -5.76 -18.51
N GLY A 33 -8.90 -5.18 -18.07
CA GLY A 33 -10.23 -5.56 -18.51
C GLY A 33 -10.41 -5.42 -20.03
N MET A 34 -10.04 -4.27 -20.60
CA MET A 34 -10.10 -4.05 -22.05
C MET A 34 -9.24 -5.06 -22.82
N ILE A 35 -8.02 -5.32 -22.34
CA ILE A 35 -7.12 -6.33 -22.93
C ILE A 35 -7.71 -7.74 -22.84
N ALA A 36 -8.34 -8.07 -21.71
CA ALA A 36 -8.91 -9.39 -21.45
C ALA A 36 -10.12 -9.69 -22.37
N TYR A 37 -10.98 -8.70 -22.61
CA TYR A 37 -12.18 -8.86 -23.44
C TYR A 37 -11.92 -8.79 -24.95
N GLU A 38 -10.79 -8.25 -25.39
CA GLU A 38 -10.42 -8.25 -26.81
C GLU A 38 -10.09 -9.68 -27.29
N PRO A 39 -10.87 -10.27 -28.22
CA PRO A 39 -10.65 -11.62 -28.71
C PRO A 39 -9.36 -11.78 -29.53
N ALA A 40 -8.88 -10.70 -30.18
CA ALA A 40 -7.63 -10.76 -30.95
C ALA A 40 -6.37 -10.89 -30.07
N ASN A 41 -6.49 -10.58 -28.77
CA ASN A 41 -5.34 -10.63 -27.87
C ASN A 41 -4.98 -12.07 -27.49
N PRO A 42 -3.70 -12.46 -27.60
CA PRO A 42 -3.25 -13.76 -27.16
C PRO A 42 -3.34 -13.91 -25.62
N VAL A 43 -3.59 -15.14 -25.16
CA VAL A 43 -3.82 -15.47 -23.74
C VAL A 43 -2.71 -14.98 -22.81
N TRP A 44 -1.45 -15.03 -23.27
CA TRP A 44 -0.30 -14.60 -22.46
C TRP A 44 -0.30 -13.08 -22.18
N ILE A 45 -0.79 -12.24 -23.10
CA ILE A 45 -0.92 -10.80 -22.88
C ILE A 45 -2.00 -10.52 -21.83
N LYS A 46 -3.12 -11.26 -21.89
CA LYS A 46 -4.20 -11.16 -20.91
C LYS A 46 -3.68 -11.52 -19.51
N ALA A 47 -2.96 -12.63 -19.39
CA ALA A 47 -2.35 -13.05 -18.13
C ALA A 47 -1.35 -12.01 -17.59
N LEU A 48 -0.48 -11.46 -18.43
CA LEU A 48 0.48 -10.42 -18.03
C LEU A 48 -0.21 -9.15 -17.53
N ALA A 49 -1.32 -8.74 -18.15
CA ALA A 49 -2.07 -7.56 -17.72
C ALA A 49 -2.60 -7.71 -16.28
N PHE A 50 -3.17 -8.88 -15.93
CA PHE A 50 -3.62 -9.13 -14.55
C PHE A 50 -2.46 -9.30 -13.56
N VAL A 51 -1.34 -9.90 -13.97
CA VAL A 51 -0.13 -9.96 -13.14
C VAL A 51 0.36 -8.54 -12.81
N PHE A 52 0.37 -7.64 -13.80
CA PHE A 52 0.76 -6.25 -13.61
C PHE A 52 -0.15 -5.54 -12.60
N VAL A 53 -1.47 -5.69 -12.72
CA VAL A 53 -2.43 -5.14 -11.74
C VAL A 53 -2.14 -5.66 -10.34
N GLY A 54 -1.96 -6.97 -10.18
CA GLY A 54 -1.64 -7.59 -8.89
C GLY A 54 -0.34 -7.07 -8.28
N LEU A 55 0.70 -6.82 -9.09
CA LEU A 55 1.96 -6.25 -8.62
C LEU A 55 1.78 -4.82 -8.08
N VAL A 56 0.98 -3.99 -8.75
CA VAL A 56 0.67 -2.63 -8.27
C VAL A 56 -0.08 -2.68 -6.95
N GLY A 57 -1.07 -3.57 -6.81
CA GLY A 57 -1.80 -3.76 -5.56
C GLY A 57 -0.91 -4.24 -4.41
N LEU A 58 0.00 -5.16 -4.67
CA LEU A 58 1.00 -5.60 -3.68
C LEU A 58 1.93 -4.47 -3.24
N LEU A 59 2.36 -3.60 -4.17
CA LEU A 59 3.17 -2.43 -3.84
C LEU A 59 2.40 -1.43 -2.97
N ALA A 60 1.12 -1.20 -3.27
CA ALA A 60 0.24 -0.33 -2.48
C ALA A 60 0.09 -0.84 -1.04
N LEU A 61 0.06 -2.16 -0.82
CA LEU A 61 0.01 -2.78 0.51
C LEU A 61 1.37 -2.82 1.22
N ALA A 62 2.47 -3.00 0.49
CA ALA A 62 3.80 -3.14 1.08
C ALA A 62 4.26 -1.87 1.80
N LEU A 63 4.00 -0.69 1.21
CA LEU A 63 4.37 0.62 1.76
C LEU A 63 3.89 0.84 3.20
N PRO A 64 2.58 0.79 3.50
CA PRO A 64 2.08 1.07 4.85
C PRO A 64 2.48 -0.03 5.84
N VAL A 65 2.65 -1.28 5.40
CA VAL A 65 3.18 -2.37 6.24
C VAL A 65 4.62 -2.10 6.68
N VAL A 66 5.46 -1.59 5.77
CA VAL A 66 6.84 -1.19 6.10
C VAL A 66 6.85 -0.03 7.09
N VAL A 67 5.98 0.97 6.91
CA VAL A 67 5.81 2.09 7.85
C VAL A 67 5.44 1.58 9.24
N ILE A 68 4.44 0.70 9.36
CA ILE A 68 4.02 0.12 10.64
C ILE A 68 5.20 -0.60 11.32
N ARG A 69 5.96 -1.42 10.57
CA ARG A 69 7.13 -2.13 11.12
C ARG A 69 8.20 -1.17 11.61
N LEU A 70 8.49 -0.10 10.86
CA LEU A 70 9.48 0.90 11.25
C LEU A 70 9.02 1.74 12.44
N GLY A 71 7.75 2.15 12.48
CA GLY A 71 7.14 2.86 13.60
C GLY A 71 7.14 2.04 14.88
N ARG A 72 6.79 0.74 14.82
CA ARG A 72 6.85 -0.19 15.97
C ARG A 72 8.28 -0.34 16.50
N ARG A 73 9.27 -0.48 15.61
CA ARG A 73 10.69 -0.56 15.99
C ARG A 73 11.19 0.75 16.60
N ALA A 74 10.82 1.90 16.05
CA ALA A 74 11.17 3.21 16.60
C ALA A 74 10.55 3.41 18.00
N ARG A 75 9.28 3.02 18.18
CA ARG A 75 8.58 3.10 19.48
C ARG A 75 9.23 2.20 20.53
N ALA A 76 9.64 0.99 20.16
CA ALA A 76 10.35 0.08 21.06
C ALA A 76 11.72 0.65 21.48
N ALA A 77 12.47 1.23 20.52
CA ALA A 77 13.74 1.86 20.80
C ALA A 77 13.60 3.07 21.75
N SER A 78 12.65 3.97 21.51
CA SER A 78 12.41 5.14 22.37
C SER A 78 12.03 4.76 23.81
N ARG A 79 11.32 3.64 24.01
CA ARG A 79 11.02 3.13 25.36
C ARG A 79 12.27 2.64 26.10
N SER A 80 13.22 2.02 25.39
CA SER A 80 14.46 1.52 25.99
C SER A 80 15.50 2.61 26.26
N THR A 81 15.50 3.70 25.49
CA THR A 81 16.54 4.74 25.56
C THR A 81 16.10 6.02 26.29
N GLY A 82 14.82 6.15 26.66
CA GLY A 82 14.30 7.35 27.33
C GLY A 82 14.34 8.62 26.47
N THR A 83 14.62 8.50 25.17
CA THR A 83 14.78 9.63 24.24
C THR A 83 13.42 10.18 23.81
N ASP A 84 13.32 11.51 23.77
CA ASP A 84 12.17 12.24 23.22
C ASP A 84 11.88 11.84 21.76
N GLY A 85 10.59 11.68 21.44
CA GLY A 85 10.12 11.25 20.11
C GLY A 85 9.17 10.06 20.08
N SER A 86 8.74 9.57 21.25
CA SER A 86 7.73 8.49 21.37
C SER A 86 6.39 8.84 20.70
N GLY A 87 6.00 10.12 20.71
CA GLY A 87 4.80 10.64 20.05
C GLY A 87 4.85 10.48 18.53
N LEU A 88 5.95 10.89 17.88
CA LEU A 88 6.14 10.76 16.44
C LEU A 88 6.16 9.29 15.98
N ALA A 89 6.80 8.41 16.75
CA ALA A 89 6.80 6.98 16.45
C ALA A 89 5.39 6.37 16.57
N THR A 90 4.58 6.85 17.52
CA THR A 90 3.17 6.41 17.68
C THR A 90 2.31 6.94 16.53
N ALA A 91 2.45 8.21 16.17
CA ALA A 91 1.75 8.81 15.03
C ALA A 91 2.05 8.07 13.72
N ALA A 92 3.32 7.71 13.49
CA ALA A 92 3.71 6.92 12.32
C ALA A 92 2.99 5.56 12.24
N VAL A 93 2.84 4.86 13.37
CA VAL A 93 2.10 3.60 13.43
C VAL A 93 0.61 3.81 13.16
N VAL A 94 0.00 4.82 13.76
CA VAL A 94 -1.44 5.11 13.58
C VAL A 94 -1.74 5.44 12.12
N ILE A 95 -0.97 6.34 11.50
CA ILE A 95 -1.10 6.68 10.08
C ILE A 95 -0.92 5.42 9.22
N GLY A 96 0.14 4.63 9.48
CA GLY A 96 0.36 3.38 8.76
C GLY A 96 -0.83 2.42 8.83
N VAL A 97 -1.44 2.25 10.02
CA VAL A 97 -2.62 1.40 10.21
C VAL A 97 -3.82 1.93 9.43
N ILE A 98 -4.11 3.24 9.52
CA ILE A 98 -5.22 3.87 8.79
C ILE A 98 -5.06 3.64 7.29
N VAL A 99 -3.85 3.89 6.76
CA VAL A 99 -3.54 3.70 5.34
C VAL A 99 -3.66 2.22 4.94
N THR A 100 -3.14 1.28 5.75
CA THR A 100 -3.30 -0.16 5.48
C THR A 100 -4.78 -0.56 5.41
N VAL A 101 -5.62 -0.11 6.36
CA VAL A 101 -7.05 -0.41 6.36
C VAL A 101 -7.73 0.16 5.12
N GLY A 102 -7.42 1.40 4.74
CA GLY A 102 -7.94 2.03 3.54
C GLY A 102 -7.57 1.26 2.26
N VAL A 103 -6.29 0.91 2.10
CA VAL A 103 -5.82 0.12 0.94
C VAL A 103 -6.48 -1.27 0.93
N LEU A 104 -6.55 -1.96 2.07
CA LEU A 104 -7.21 -3.27 2.15
C LEU A 104 -8.69 -3.21 1.78
N ALA A 105 -9.41 -2.17 2.21
CA ALA A 105 -10.81 -1.99 1.84
C ALA A 105 -10.97 -1.85 0.32
N VAL A 106 -10.10 -1.09 -0.33
CA VAL A 106 -10.10 -0.95 -1.80
C VAL A 106 -9.74 -2.27 -2.47
N GLN A 107 -8.74 -3.00 -1.96
CA GLN A 107 -8.35 -4.31 -2.51
C GLN A 107 -9.49 -5.33 -2.44
N VAL A 108 -10.21 -5.38 -1.32
CA VAL A 108 -11.40 -6.23 -1.18
C VAL A 108 -12.48 -5.82 -2.18
N LEU A 109 -12.75 -4.51 -2.32
CA LEU A 109 -13.73 -4.01 -3.28
C LEU A 109 -13.36 -4.35 -4.73
N THR A 110 -12.08 -4.23 -5.09
CA THR A 110 -11.56 -4.61 -6.40
C THR A 110 -11.71 -6.10 -6.65
N ALA A 111 -11.33 -6.94 -5.69
CA ALA A 111 -11.44 -8.40 -5.81
C ALA A 111 -12.90 -8.85 -5.94
N VAL A 112 -13.81 -8.27 -5.17
CA VAL A 112 -15.26 -8.53 -5.28
C VAL A 112 -15.79 -8.08 -6.64
N SER A 113 -15.41 -6.89 -7.10
CA SER A 113 -15.82 -6.37 -8.42
C SER A 113 -15.35 -7.26 -9.56
N MET A 114 -14.15 -7.85 -9.47
CA MET A 114 -13.66 -8.81 -10.47
C MET A 114 -14.38 -10.16 -10.41
N ALA A 115 -14.78 -10.61 -9.22
CA ALA A 115 -15.39 -11.92 -9.03
C ALA A 115 -16.88 -11.97 -9.45
N PHE A 116 -17.57 -10.82 -9.37
CA PHE A 116 -19.02 -10.73 -9.58
C PHE A 116 -19.45 -9.73 -10.66
N GLY A 117 -18.50 -9.06 -11.32
CA GLY A 117 -18.74 -8.05 -12.36
C GLY A 117 -18.53 -8.55 -13.79
#